data_AF-A0A6F8TA62-F1
#
_entry.id   AF-A0A6F8TA62-F1
#
_cell.length_a   1.000
_cell.length_b   1.000
_cell.length_c   1.000
_cell.angle_alpha   90.00
_cell.angle_beta   90.00
_cell.angle_gamma   90.00
#
_symmetry.space_group_name_H-M   'P 1'
#
loop_
_entity.id
_entity.type
_entity.pdbx_description
1 polymer ?
#
loop_
_entity_poly.entity_id
_entity_poly.type
_entity_poly.pdbx_seq_one_letter_code
_entity_poly.pdbx_strand_id
1 'polypeptide(L)' 'MSSGERFAVLLDSDGIPMTYPNLYTIIHLRNRGQSINTISANLEDIKLLFQLLDKLGIDLEQRIKSKDFWN' A
#
# COMPACT_ATOMS: atom_id res chain seq x y z
N MET A 1 -5.27 -19.04 -23.51
CA MET A 1 -4.09 -18.94 -22.63
C MET A 1 -3.48 -17.56 -22.83
N SER A 2 -3.76 -16.61 -21.93
CA SER A 2 -2.91 -15.43 -21.74
C SER A 2 -2.35 -15.58 -20.33
N SER A 3 -1.04 -15.69 -20.19
CA SER A 3 -0.35 -15.78 -18.90
C SER A 3 -0.39 -14.44 -18.13
N GLY A 4 -1.57 -13.82 -18.04
CA GLY A 4 -1.79 -12.52 -17.41
C GLY A 4 -1.60 -12.68 -15.91
N GLU A 5 -0.36 -12.49 -15.46
CA GLU A 5 -0.03 -12.42 -14.05
C GLU A 5 -0.97 -11.38 -13.42
N ARG A 6 -1.79 -11.81 -12.47
CA ARG A 6 -2.69 -10.91 -11.76
C ARG A 6 -1.84 -10.07 -10.82
N PHE A 7 -1.97 -8.76 -10.93
CA PHE A 7 -1.26 -7.81 -10.09
C PHE A 7 -2.28 -6.95 -9.36
N ALA A 8 -2.09 -6.76 -8.06
CA ALA A 8 -2.94 -5.90 -7.24
C ALA A 8 -2.20 -4.58 -7.03
N VAL A 9 -2.90 -3.47 -7.25
CA VAL A 9 -2.35 -2.12 -7.14
C VAL A 9 -3.28 -1.29 -6.28
N LEU A 10 -2.73 -0.67 -5.25
CA LEU A 10 -3.46 0.35 -4.49
C LEU A 10 -3.29 1.70 -5.17
N LEU A 11 -4.40 2.32 -5.53
CA LEU A 11 -4.47 3.63 -6.19
C LEU A 11 -4.90 4.70 -5.18
N ASP A 12 -4.46 5.93 -5.40
CA ASP A 12 -4.98 7.11 -4.71
C ASP A 12 -6.31 7.59 -5.32
N SER A 13 -6.80 8.74 -4.84
CA SER A 13 -8.05 9.34 -5.30
C SER A 13 -8.02 9.79 -6.77
N ASP A 14 -6.83 10.04 -7.32
CA ASP A 14 -6.64 10.45 -8.71
C ASP A 14 -6.44 9.24 -9.64
N GLY A 15 -6.48 8.02 -9.09
CA GLY A 15 -6.26 6.78 -9.82
C GLY A 15 -4.78 6.48 -10.07
N ILE A 16 -3.87 7.14 -9.35
CA ILE A 16 -2.42 6.95 -9.48
C ILE A 16 -1.95 5.90 -8.47
N PRO A 17 -1.07 4.95 -8.87
CA PRO A 17 -0.51 3.98 -7.94
C PRO A 17 0.23 4.63 -6.77
N MET A 18 -0.17 4.29 -5.54
CA MET A 18 0.53 4.75 -4.35
C MET A 18 1.92 4.10 -4.26
N THR A 19 2.98 4.91 -4.24
CA THR A 19 4.37 4.43 -4.32
C THR A 19 4.73 3.42 -3.23
N TYR A 20 4.59 3.79 -1.94
CA TYR A 20 5.10 2.98 -0.84
C TYR A 20 4.31 1.70 -0.56
N PRO A 21 2.95 1.70 -0.56
CA PRO A 21 2.17 0.47 -0.42
C PRO A 21 2.49 -0.56 -1.51
N ASN A 22 2.56 -0.12 -2.76
CA ASN A 22 2.83 -1.01 -3.89
C ASN A 22 4.29 -1.51 -3.86
N LEU A 23 5.26 -0.66 -3.50
CA LEU A 23 6.66 -1.09 -3.34
C LEU A 23 6.81 -2.13 -2.22
N TYR A 24 6.15 -1.93 -1.07
CA TYR A 24 6.14 -2.86 0.05
C TYR A 24 5.64 -4.24 -0.40
N THR A 25 4.50 -4.30 -1.09
CA THR A 25 3.93 -5.58 -1.54
C THR A 25 4.78 -6.26 -2.60
N ILE A 26 5.46 -5.53 -3.49
CA ILE A 26 6.42 -6.10 -4.44
C ILE A 26 7.57 -6.79 -3.70
N ILE A 27 8.24 -6.07 -2.79
CA ILE A 27 9.45 -6.54 -2.11
C ILE A 27 9.13 -7.67 -1.12
N HIS A 28 8.07 -7.52 -0.33
CA HIS A 28 7.82 -8.39 0.82
C HIS A 28 6.80 -9.50 0.55
N LEU A 29 5.94 -9.36 -0.47
CA LEU A 29 4.88 -10.34 -0.75
C LEU A 29 5.07 -11.00 -2.12
N ARG A 30 5.02 -10.21 -3.21
CA ARG A 30 5.10 -10.73 -4.59
C ARG A 30 6.41 -11.46 -4.85
N ASN A 31 7.56 -10.82 -4.58
CA ASN A 31 8.87 -11.44 -4.80
C ASN A 31 9.10 -12.68 -3.90
N ARG A 32 8.26 -12.88 -2.88
CA ARG A 32 8.25 -14.07 -2.02
C ARG A 32 7.21 -15.12 -2.44
N GLY A 33 6.60 -14.97 -3.61
CA GLY A 33 5.63 -15.91 -4.16
C GLY A 33 4.29 -15.95 -3.42
N GLN A 34 3.93 -14.89 -2.67
CA GLN A 34 2.63 -14.83 -2.01
C GLN A 34 1.50 -14.77 -3.04
N SER A 35 0.35 -15.37 -2.70
CA SER A 35 -0.80 -15.40 -3.59
C SER A 35 -1.37 -14.00 -3.84
N ILE A 36 -2.00 -13.79 -5.00
CA ILE A 36 -2.65 -12.52 -5.31
C ILE A 36 -3.75 -12.14 -4.30
N ASN A 37 -4.44 -13.14 -3.74
CA ASN A 37 -5.47 -12.92 -2.71
C ASN A 37 -4.82 -12.41 -1.42
N THR A 38 -3.68 -12.97 -1.04
CA THR A 38 -2.88 -12.51 0.11
C THR A 38 -2.40 -11.08 -0.08
N ILE A 39 -1.87 -10.76 -1.26
CA ILE A 39 -1.41 -9.40 -1.60
C ILE A 39 -2.58 -8.41 -1.55
N SER A 40 -3.73 -8.78 -2.13
CA SER A 40 -4.93 -7.93 -2.15
C SER A 40 -5.47 -7.66 -0.75
N ALA A 41 -5.50 -8.68 0.12
CA ALA A 41 -5.91 -8.52 1.52
C ALA A 41 -4.99 -7.53 2.26
N ASN A 42 -3.67 -7.64 2.08
CA ASN A 42 -2.71 -6.72 2.69
C ASN A 42 -2.87 -5.28 2.16
N LEU A 43 -3.18 -5.11 0.87
CA LEU A 43 -3.45 -3.77 0.31
C LEU A 43 -4.74 -3.16 0.86
N GLU A 44 -5.79 -3.96 1.10
CA GLU A 44 -7.00 -3.46 1.78
C GLU A 44 -6.73 -3.08 3.23
N ASP A 45 -5.91 -3.84 3.96
CA ASP A 45 -5.49 -3.47 5.34
C ASP A 45 -4.68 -2.16 5.35
N ILE A 46 -3.75 -2.00 4.40
CA ILE A 46 -2.97 -0.76 4.25
C ILE A 46 -3.88 0.41 3.88
N LYS A 47 -4.83 0.21 2.96
CA LYS A 47 -5.82 1.22 2.58
C LYS A 47 -6.66 1.66 3.77
N LEU A 48 -7.12 0.73 4.61
CA LEU A 48 -7.85 1.04 5.84
C LEU A 48 -7.01 1.92 6.78
N LEU A 49 -5.72 1.63 6.92
CA LEU A 49 -4.79 2.47 7.68
C LEU A 49 -4.73 3.89 7.09
N PHE A 50 -4.53 4.05 5.78
CA PHE A 50 -4.49 5.39 5.16
C PHE A 50 -5.80 6.15 5.33
N GLN A 51 -6.95 5.48 5.20
CA GLN A 51 -8.26 6.09 5.46
C GLN A 51 -8.43 6.55 6.91
N LEU A 52 -7.88 5.80 7.87
CA LEU A 52 -7.88 6.20 9.27
C LEU A 52 -6.99 7.43 9.49
N LEU A 53 -5.77 7.43 8.93
CA LEU A 53 -4.83 8.54 9.08
C LEU A 53 -5.35 9.83 8.43
N ASP A 54 -6.00 9.73 7.28
CA ASP A 54 -6.68 10.84 6.62
C ASP A 54 -7.75 11.46 7.52
N LYS A 55 -8.60 10.62 8.15
CA LYS A 55 -9.60 11.08 9.13
C LYS A 55 -8.98 11.75 10.36
N LEU A 56 -7.76 11.39 10.72
CA LEU A 56 -7.01 11.98 11.84
C LEU A 56 -6.19 13.20 11.42
N GLY A 57 -6.17 13.57 10.12
CA GLY A 57 -5.33 14.64 9.60
C GLY A 57 -3.83 14.34 9.65
N ILE A 58 -3.45 13.06 9.62
CA ILE A 58 -2.06 12.61 9.73
C ILE A 58 -1.52 12.27 8.34
N ASP A 59 -0.56 13.06 7.86
CA ASP A 59 0.26 12.69 6.70
C ASP A 59 1.40 11.77 7.13
N LEU A 60 1.23 10.47 6.89
CA LEU A 60 2.21 9.44 7.28
C LEU A 60 3.57 9.64 6.60
N GLU A 61 3.58 10.02 5.32
CA GLU A 61 4.80 10.15 4.55
C GLU A 61 5.62 11.34 5.06
N GLN A 62 4.95 12.49 5.28
CA GLN A 62 5.59 13.65 5.88
C GLN A 62 6.08 13.35 7.30
N ARG A 63 5.29 12.62 8.11
CA ARG A 63 5.66 12.26 9.48
C ARG A 63 6.93 11.39 9.53
N ILE A 64 7.08 10.45 8.60
CA ILE A 64 8.31 9.65 8.46
C ILE A 64 9.48 10.53 7.99
N LYS A 65 9.26 11.38 6.98
CA LYS A 65 10.31 12.28 6.43
C LYS A 65 10.81 13.29 7.46
N SER A 66 9.92 13.84 8.26
CA SER A 66 10.24 14.78 9.35
C SER A 66 10.81 14.09 10.60
N LYS A 67 10.75 12.75 10.66
CA LYS A 67 11.13 11.92 11.82
C LYS A 67 10.29 12.23 13.07
N ASP A 68 9.06 12.68 12.88
CA ASP A 68 8.16 13.07 13.95
C ASP A 68 7.32 11.90 14.45
N PHE A 69 7.92 11.01 15.25
CA PHE A 69 7.23 9.77 15.66
C PHE A 69 6.41 9.92 16.95
N TRP A 70 6.77 10.87 17.81
CA TRP A 70 6.34 10.89 19.21
C TRP A 70 5.49 12.10 19.61
N ASN A 71 5.29 13.06 18.70
CA ASN A 71 4.46 14.24 18.95
C ASN A 71 3.01 14.05 18.47
#